data_AF-A0A315FTR4-F1
#
_entry.id   AF-A0A315FTR4-F1
#
_cell.length_a   1.000
_cell.length_b   1.000
_cell.length_c   1.000
_cell.angle_alpha   90.00
_cell.angle_beta   90.00
_cell.angle_gamma   90.00
#
_symmetry.space_group_name_H-M   'P 1'
#
loop_
_entity.id
_entity.type
_entity.pdbx_description
1 polymer ?
#
loop_
_entity_poly.entity_id
_entity_poly.type
_entity_poly.pdbx_seq_one_letter_code
_entity_poly.pdbx_strand_id
1 'polypeptide(L)' 'MTVITDARNGRYNENGTISVEVCFDNNKTEDGVALYLPYTAAVHDPADYGRQLYADLVAGKYGTVTPFTVTPEMLT' A
#
# COMPACT_ATOMS: atom_id res chain seq x y z
N MET A 1 -13.93 6.32 -12.11
CA MET A 1 -12.77 6.81 -11.34
C MET A 1 -12.31 5.63 -10.51
N THR A 2 -11.09 5.13 -10.74
CA THR A 2 -10.56 3.97 -10.00
C THR A 2 -10.28 4.37 -8.57
N VAL A 3 -10.78 3.59 -7.61
CA VAL A 3 -10.55 3.84 -6.18
C VAL A 3 -10.06 2.58 -5.49
N ILE A 4 -9.25 2.77 -4.45
CA ILE A 4 -8.79 1.69 -3.58
C ILE A 4 -9.81 1.54 -2.47
N THR A 5 -10.43 0.36 -2.40
CA THR A 5 -11.50 0.05 -1.45
C THR A 5 -10.99 -0.60 -0.18
N ASP A 6 -9.87 -1.31 -0.27
CA ASP A 6 -9.24 -1.97 0.87
C ASP A 6 -7.72 -2.06 0.66
N ALA A 7 -6.97 -2.18 1.75
CA ALA A 7 -5.53 -2.36 1.73
C ALA A 7 -5.04 -3.14 2.95
N ARG A 8 -3.93 -3.88 2.81
CA ARG A 8 -3.33 -4.68 3.88
C ARG A 8 -1.84 -4.90 3.69
N ASN A 9 -1.17 -5.39 4.73
CA ASN A 9 0.24 -5.77 4.71
C ASN A 9 1.17 -4.62 4.32
N GLY A 10 0.87 -3.39 4.76
CA GLY A 10 1.68 -2.21 4.51
C GLY A 10 3.06 -2.31 5.17
N ARG A 11 4.12 -2.02 4.41
CA ARG A 11 5.52 -1.97 4.88
C ARG A 11 6.25 -0.78 4.27
N TYR A 12 6.93 -0.01 5.12
CA TYR A 12 7.83 1.04 4.65
C TYR A 12 9.02 0.43 3.89
N ASN A 13 9.33 1.05 2.76
CA ASN A 13 10.57 0.86 2.04
C ASN A 13 11.62 1.87 2.55
N GLU A 14 12.89 1.64 2.22
CA GLU A 14 14.00 2.49 2.66
C GLU A 14 13.82 3.97 2.28
N ASN A 15 13.23 4.25 1.12
CA ASN A 15 13.00 5.60 0.60
C ASN A 15 11.71 6.26 1.13
N GLY A 16 11.05 5.67 2.13
CA GLY A 16 9.82 6.21 2.73
C GLY A 16 8.53 5.97 1.94
N THR A 17 8.60 5.30 0.78
CA THR A 17 7.40 4.74 0.12
C THR A 17 6.87 3.54 0.89
N ILE A 18 5.63 3.13 0.62
CA ILE A 18 5.00 1.99 1.29
C ILE A 18 4.60 0.93 0.27
N SER A 19 5.20 -0.25 0.38
CA SER A 19 4.75 -1.46 -0.31
C SER A 19 3.53 -2.02 0.42
N VAL A 20 2.46 -2.32 -0.31
CA VAL A 20 1.16 -2.70 0.27
C VAL A 20 0.35 -3.54 -0.72
N GLU A 21 -0.54 -4.39 -0.21
CA GLU A 21 -1.53 -5.09 -1.03
C GLU A 21 -2.84 -4.29 -1.06
N VAL A 22 -3.42 -4.05 -2.23
CA VAL A 22 -4.61 -3.21 -2.39
C VAL A 22 -5.71 -3.94 -3.16
N CYS A 23 -6.96 -3.66 -2.81
CA CYS A 23 -8.13 -4.07 -3.59
C CYS A 23 -8.76 -2.84 -4.24
N PHE A 24 -8.67 -2.77 -5.57
CA PHE A 24 -9.40 -1.78 -6.34
C PHE A 24 -10.90 -2.13 -6.41
N ASP A 25 -11.73 -1.11 -6.55
CA ASP A 25 -13.18 -1.23 -6.69
C ASP A 25 -13.60 -2.24 -7.78
N ASN A 26 -12.89 -2.25 -8.90
CA ASN A 26 -13.14 -3.11 -10.05
C ASN A 26 -12.35 -4.44 -10.03
N ASN A 27 -11.55 -4.71 -8.99
CA ASN A 27 -10.71 -5.89 -8.93
C ASN A 27 -11.25 -6.92 -7.94
N LYS A 28 -12.31 -7.61 -8.38
CA LYS A 28 -13.02 -8.65 -7.61
C LYS A 28 -13.33 -9.85 -8.51
N THR A 29 -13.49 -11.04 -7.92
CA THR A 29 -14.02 -12.20 -8.66
C THR A 29 -15.48 -11.98 -9.06
N GLU A 30 -16.02 -12.85 -9.91
CA GLU A 30 -17.45 -12.83 -10.28
C GLU A 30 -18.37 -12.93 -9.04
N ASP A 31 -17.96 -13.70 -8.03
CA ASP A 31 -18.65 -13.82 -6.74
C ASP A 31 -18.38 -12.64 -5.76
N GLY A 32 -17.69 -11.59 -6.21
CA GLY A 32 -17.43 -10.37 -5.43
C GLY A 32 -16.27 -10.46 -4.43
N VAL A 33 -15.45 -11.52 -4.50
CA VAL A 33 -14.30 -11.69 -3.59
C VAL A 33 -13.20 -10.70 -3.96
N ALA A 34 -12.68 -9.98 -2.97
CA ALA A 34 -11.60 -9.01 -3.14
C ALA A 34 -10.33 -9.66 -3.69
N LEU A 35 -9.84 -9.17 -4.83
CA LEU A 35 -8.55 -9.54 -5.38
C LEU A 35 -7.53 -8.46 -5.03
N TYR A 36 -6.48 -8.87 -4.34
CA TYR A 36 -5.42 -7.99 -3.87
C TYR A 36 -4.26 -7.96 -4.85
N LEU A 37 -3.79 -6.75 -5.16
CA LEU A 37 -2.63 -6.52 -6.03
C LEU A 37 -1.53 -5.80 -5.25
N PRO A 38 -0.24 -6.09 -5.54
CA PRO A 38 0.84 -5.30 -5.00
C PRO A 38 0.79 -3.87 -5.54
N TYR A 39 1.00 -2.90 -4.65
CA TYR A 39 1.10 -1.49 -4.98
C TYR A 39 2.21 -0.83 -4.17
N THR A 40 2.84 0.20 -4.73
CA THR A 40 3.79 1.05 -4.00
C THR A 40 3.21 2.44 -3.88
N ALA A 41 2.73 2.80 -2.69
CA ALA A 41 2.18 4.11 -2.42
C ALA A 41 3.28 5.10 -2.03
N ALA A 42 3.16 6.34 -2.48
CA ALA A 42 4.09 7.42 -2.20
C ALA A 42 3.36 8.74 -1.96
N VAL A 43 3.95 9.62 -1.15
CA VAL A 43 3.45 11.00 -0.97
C VAL A 43 3.36 11.77 -2.30
N HIS A 44 4.24 11.44 -3.26
CA HIS A 44 4.34 12.03 -4.58
C HIS A 44 3.87 11.09 -5.69
N ASP A 45 3.01 10.12 -5.37
CA ASP A 45 2.47 9.19 -6.35
C ASP A 45 1.80 9.94 -7.52
N PRO A 46 2.05 9.55 -8.78
CA PRO A 46 1.45 10.22 -9.94
C PRO A 46 -0.07 10.03 -10.02
N ALA A 47 -0.62 9.00 -9.38
CA ALA A 47 -2.05 8.76 -9.30
C ALA A 47 -2.65 9.37 -8.01
N ASP A 48 -3.80 10.03 -8.16
CA ASP A 48 -4.53 10.63 -7.03
C ASP A 48 -4.88 9.59 -5.96
N TYR A 49 -5.34 8.41 -6.37
CA TYR A 49 -5.65 7.31 -5.45
C TYR A 49 -4.40 6.79 -4.72
N GLY A 50 -3.22 6.89 -5.33
CA GLY A 50 -1.97 6.44 -4.71
C GLY A 50 -1.49 7.41 -3.62
N ARG A 51 -1.65 8.72 -3.85
CA ARG A 51 -1.39 9.76 -2.83
C ARG A 51 -2.35 9.65 -1.66
N GLN A 52 -3.64 9.46 -1.94
CA GLN A 52 -4.64 9.25 -0.89
C GLN A 52 -4.36 7.98 -0.09
N LEU A 53 -4.02 6.88 -0.76
CA LEU A 53 -3.64 5.64 -0.10
C LEU A 53 -2.44 5.83 0.83
N TYR A 54 -1.40 6.56 0.39
CA TYR A 54 -0.24 6.84 1.24
C TYR A 54 -0.64 7.59 2.52
N ALA A 55 -1.45 8.65 2.40
CA ALA A 55 -1.94 9.40 3.55
C ALA A 55 -2.77 8.53 4.52
N ASP A 56 -3.66 7.69 3.97
CA ASP A 56 -4.50 6.78 4.74
C ASP A 56 -3.68 5.71 5.49
N LEU A 57 -2.64 5.16 4.85
CA LEU A 57 -1.71 4.20 5.46
C LEU A 57 -0.92 4.83 6.61
N VAL A 58 -0.36 6.03 6.40
CA VAL A 58 0.36 6.77 7.44
C VAL A 58 -0.56 7.11 8.62
N ALA A 59 -1.83 7.42 8.35
CA ALA A 59 -2.85 7.64 9.38
C ALA A 59 -3.32 6.36 10.10
N GLY A 60 -2.88 5.17 9.66
CA GLY A 60 -3.22 3.89 10.27
C GLY A 60 -4.60 3.34 9.90
N LYS A 61 -5.26 3.88 8.86
CA LYS A 61 -6.60 3.45 8.42
C LYS A 61 -6.68 1.95 8.11
N TYR A 62 -5.60 1.40 7.57
CA TYR A 62 -5.48 0.00 7.15
C TYR A 62 -4.59 -0.82 8.11
N GLY A 63 -4.45 -0.36 9.35
CA GLY A 63 -3.53 -0.92 10.34
C GLY A 63 -2.14 -0.29 10.30
N THR A 64 -1.29 -0.71 11.24
CA THR A 64 0.07 -0.18 11.38
C THR A 64 0.94 -0.62 10.21
N VAL A 65 1.58 0.35 9.54
CA VAL A 65 2.59 0.09 8.53
C VAL A 65 3.85 -0.43 9.20
N THR A 66 4.33 -1.60 8.76
CA THR A 66 5.55 -2.21 9.30
C THR A 66 6.75 -1.32 8.96
N PRO A 67 7.58 -0.92 9.94
CA PRO A 67 8.77 -0.12 9.67
C PRO A 67 9.78 -0.84 8.77
N PHE A 68 10.61 -0.05 8.09
CA PHE A 68 11.80 -0.57 7.45
C PHE A 68 12.89 -0.79 8.51
N THR A 69 13.48 -1.97 8.53
CA THR A 69 14.61 -2.30 9.42
C THR A 69 15.78 -2.76 8.55
N VAL A 70 16.92 -2.10 8.68
CA VAL A 70 18.18 -2.52 8.07
C VAL A 70 18.63 -3.82 8.72
N THR A 71 18.98 -4.82 7.92
CA THR A 71 19.56 -6.07 8.43
C THR A 71 21.09 -6.02 8.32
N PRO A 72 21.84 -6.78 9.15
CA PRO A 72 23.31 -6.80 9.07
C PRO A 72 23.85 -7.15 7.67
N GLU A 73 23.15 -8.00 6.91
CA GLU A 73 23.51 -8.41 5.55
C GLU A 73 23.45 -7.25 4.53
N MET A 74 22.76 -6.15 4.86
CA MET A 74 22.70 -4.96 4.01
C MET A 74 23.93 -4.04 4.17
N LEU A 75 24.74 -4.26 5.20
CA LEU A 75 25.86 -3.39 5.58
C LEU A 75 27.23 -3.94 5.13
N THR A 76 27.24 -5.03 4.37
CA THR A 76 28.44 -5.79 3.98
C THR A 76 28.85 -5.57 2.54
#